data_AF-A0A4Q6BJG7-F1
#
_entry.id   AF-A0A4Q6BJG7-F1
#
_cell.length_a   1.000
_cell.length_b   1.000
_cell.length_c   1.000
_cell.angle_alpha   90.00
_cell.angle_beta   90.00
_cell.angle_gamma   90.00
#
_symmetry.space_group_name_H-M   'P 1'
#
loop_
_entity.id
_entity.type
_entity.pdbx_description
1 polymer ?
#
loop_
_entity_poly.entity_id
_entity_poly.type
_entity_poly.pdbx_seq_one_letter_code
_entity_poly.pdbx_strand_id
1 'polypeptide(L)'
;MRTALTPGGSPTILSNENSNAHAIKTPLASESFVALVGSPNSGKTTLFNWLTGSRFKTVNYPGATVDYSIGKTHDRYGVQVNVMDTPGTYSLNPKSPDEVVTFQAIFNHKTFGAAKLIIAVADATHLARQLLLTRQLRDAGFPVVLAVTMSDLLKEHREILDVDTLSKELDVPVVLIDGRLGGGVENLVHAVQSEMARLEITPAGHVDANRMQAWTDERVEQALAENTVLSKTVVQPDTKSVYAKKLSTARERTRKLDRVLMHPVFGLIIFVALMGLLFTSIFSAATPAMDFIDGLFSGMAEKTLALAPTNLFIQFLANGVLASLGAV
;
A
#
# COMPACT_ATOMS: atom_id res chain seq x y z
N MET A 1 -69.34 -15.65 -15.72
CA MET A 1 -70.51 -16.49 -15.37
C MET A 1 -71.06 -15.99 -14.04
N ARG A 2 -72.35 -15.70 -13.97
CA ARG A 2 -73.05 -15.06 -12.83
C ARG A 2 -73.41 -16.08 -11.72
N THR A 3 -73.66 -15.53 -10.51
CA THR A 3 -74.48 -16.06 -9.37
C THR A 3 -73.89 -17.24 -8.57
N ALA A 4 -73.97 -17.37 -7.23
CA ALA A 4 -74.93 -16.87 -6.25
C ALA A 4 -74.35 -16.76 -4.81
N LEU A 5 -75.07 -16.02 -3.95
CA LEU A 5 -74.90 -15.91 -2.49
C LEU A 5 -75.44 -17.14 -1.75
N THR A 6 -74.85 -17.48 -0.59
CA THR A 6 -75.59 -17.79 0.67
C THR A 6 -74.63 -17.87 1.87
N PRO A 7 -75.02 -17.36 3.06
CA PRO A 7 -74.23 -17.39 4.29
C PRO A 7 -74.75 -18.42 5.30
N GLY A 8 -73.88 -18.89 6.21
CA GLY A 8 -74.30 -19.51 7.47
C GLY A 8 -73.78 -20.94 7.70
N GLY A 9 -72.91 -21.09 8.70
CA GLY A 9 -72.49 -22.38 9.24
C GLY A 9 -71.47 -22.21 10.37
N SER A 10 -71.92 -22.24 11.62
CA SER A 10 -71.12 -22.75 12.76
C SER A 10 -71.44 -24.24 12.87
N PRO A 11 -70.52 -25.17 13.26
CA PRO A 11 -69.89 -25.13 14.59
C PRO A 11 -68.50 -25.83 14.72
N THR A 12 -68.02 -25.89 15.96
CA THR A 12 -67.23 -26.99 16.57
C THR A 12 -65.71 -26.79 16.74
N ILE A 13 -65.33 -26.78 18.02
CA ILE A 13 -63.98 -26.86 18.59
C ILE A 13 -63.46 -28.30 18.49
N LEU A 14 -62.26 -28.52 17.95
CA LEU A 14 -61.37 -29.64 18.34
C LEU A 14 -59.89 -29.25 18.17
N SER A 15 -59.25 -29.04 19.31
CA SER A 15 -57.94 -29.57 19.74
C SER A 15 -56.81 -29.89 18.72
N ASN A 16 -55.66 -29.29 19.03
CA ASN A 16 -54.33 -29.91 19.20
C ASN A 16 -53.26 -29.82 18.08
N GLU A 17 -52.04 -29.60 18.59
CA GLU A 17 -50.72 -30.01 18.10
C GLU A 17 -50.01 -29.23 16.97
N ASN A 18 -48.96 -28.54 17.41
CA ASN A 18 -47.60 -28.53 16.86
C ASN A 18 -47.48 -28.61 15.33
N SER A 19 -47.30 -27.43 14.71
CA SER A 19 -46.32 -27.34 13.64
C SER A 19 -45.30 -26.26 13.99
N ASN A 20 -44.04 -26.69 14.03
CA ASN A 20 -42.85 -25.86 14.14
C ASN A 20 -42.84 -24.87 12.98
N ALA A 21 -43.47 -23.70 13.16
CA ALA A 21 -43.12 -22.53 12.37
C ALA A 21 -41.71 -22.15 12.81
N HIS A 22 -40.72 -22.54 11.99
CA HIS A 22 -39.42 -21.89 11.95
C HIS A 22 -39.68 -20.39 11.88
N ALA A 23 -39.62 -19.73 13.05
CA ALA A 23 -39.46 -18.29 13.12
C ALA A 23 -38.21 -18.00 12.30
N ILE A 24 -38.43 -17.46 11.10
CA ILE A 24 -37.40 -16.85 10.29
C ILE A 24 -36.76 -15.83 11.22
N LYS A 25 -35.61 -16.20 11.79
CA LYS A 25 -34.81 -15.30 12.59
C LYS A 25 -34.51 -14.13 11.67
N THR A 26 -35.16 -13.01 11.94
CA THR A 26 -34.77 -11.69 11.47
C THR A 26 -33.24 -11.62 11.58
N PRO A 27 -32.50 -11.25 10.52
CA PRO A 27 -31.06 -11.20 10.61
C PRO A 27 -30.71 -10.30 11.80
N LEU A 28 -29.91 -10.84 12.73
CA LEU A 28 -29.34 -10.10 13.86
C LEU A 28 -28.81 -8.77 13.31
N ALA A 29 -29.06 -7.67 14.02
CA ALA A 29 -28.46 -6.37 13.73
C ALA A 29 -27.00 -6.58 13.30
N SER A 30 -26.67 -6.25 12.04
CA SER A 30 -25.35 -6.56 11.50
C SER A 30 -24.31 -5.88 12.38
N GLU A 31 -23.39 -6.67 12.95
CA GLU A 31 -22.31 -6.10 13.75
C GLU A 31 -21.60 -5.06 12.89
N SER A 32 -21.62 -3.82 13.36
CA SER A 32 -21.07 -2.71 12.58
C SER A 32 -19.55 -2.75 12.61
N PHE A 33 -18.91 -2.31 11.53
CA PHE A 33 -17.46 -2.31 11.43
C PHE A 33 -16.92 -1.02 10.81
N VAL A 34 -15.65 -0.77 11.11
CA VAL A 34 -14.80 0.27 10.52
C VAL A 34 -13.78 -0.42 9.62
N ALA A 35 -13.61 0.06 8.40
CA ALA A 35 -12.65 -0.51 7.46
C ALA A 35 -11.38 0.35 7.40
N LEU A 36 -10.21 -0.29 7.45
CA LEU A 36 -8.95 0.31 7.06
C LEU A 36 -8.78 0.14 5.56
N VAL A 37 -8.71 1.26 4.82
CA VAL A 37 -8.58 1.24 3.36
C VAL A 37 -7.39 2.11 2.96
N GLY A 38 -6.51 1.60 2.12
CA GLY A 38 -5.30 2.32 1.74
C GLY A 38 -4.50 1.58 0.68
N SER A 39 -3.52 2.27 0.11
CA SER A 39 -2.61 1.68 -0.86
C SER A 39 -1.75 0.57 -0.23
N PRO A 40 -1.30 -0.42 -1.02
CA PRO A 40 -0.24 -1.33 -0.61
C PRO A 40 0.93 -0.56 0.01
N ASN A 41 1.47 -1.10 1.11
CA ASN A 41 2.59 -0.52 1.86
C ASN A 41 2.34 0.85 2.53
N SER A 42 1.09 1.33 2.64
CA SER A 42 0.78 2.59 3.36
C SER A 42 0.81 2.50 4.90
N GLY A 43 1.22 1.35 5.46
CA GLY A 43 1.21 1.12 6.91
C GLY A 43 -0.12 0.62 7.49
N LYS A 44 -1.09 0.27 6.63
CA LYS A 44 -2.43 -0.22 7.00
C LYS A 44 -2.40 -1.40 7.98
N THR A 45 -1.65 -2.47 7.68
CA THR A 45 -1.54 -3.66 8.55
C THR A 45 -0.81 -3.35 9.86
N THR A 46 0.14 -2.39 9.86
CA THR A 46 0.78 -1.93 11.10
C THR A 46 -0.22 -1.19 11.99
N LEU A 47 -1.03 -0.31 11.41
CA LEU A 47 -2.10 0.39 12.11
C LEU A 47 -3.18 -0.58 12.62
N PHE A 48 -3.54 -1.59 11.83
CA PHE A 48 -4.45 -2.66 12.23
C PHE A 48 -3.97 -3.39 13.49
N ASN A 49 -2.70 -3.77 13.53
CA ASN A 49 -2.09 -4.42 14.69
C ASN A 49 -2.07 -3.51 15.92
N TRP A 50 -1.83 -2.21 15.73
CA TRP A 50 -1.92 -1.24 16.83
C TRP A 50 -3.34 -1.08 17.37
N LEU A 51 -4.36 -1.17 16.51
CA LEU A 51 -5.76 -1.06 16.89
C LEU A 51 -6.28 -2.34 17.57
N THR A 52 -5.91 -3.53 17.08
CA THR A 52 -6.52 -4.81 17.48
C THR A 52 -5.61 -5.69 18.36
N GLY A 53 -4.31 -5.43 18.39
CA GLY A 53 -3.33 -6.32 19.02
C GLY A 53 -3.29 -7.69 18.34
N SER A 54 -3.32 -8.77 19.12
CA SER A 54 -3.34 -10.15 18.61
C SER A 54 -4.76 -10.73 18.42
N ARG A 55 -5.81 -9.93 18.63
CA ARG A 55 -7.20 -10.38 18.66
C ARG A 55 -7.90 -10.17 17.31
N PHE A 56 -7.40 -10.83 16.27
CA PHE A 56 -8.04 -10.83 14.96
C PHE A 56 -8.12 -12.22 14.34
N LYS A 57 -9.01 -12.36 13.37
CA LYS A 57 -9.14 -13.54 12.53
C LYS A 57 -8.90 -13.13 11.08
N THR A 58 -8.07 -13.89 10.39
CA THR A 58 -7.93 -13.80 8.93
C THR A 58 -8.97 -14.69 8.28
N VAL A 59 -9.65 -14.15 7.27
CA VAL A 59 -10.75 -14.80 6.56
C VAL A 59 -10.53 -14.61 5.07
N ASN A 60 -10.70 -15.68 4.31
CA ASN A 60 -10.66 -15.63 2.85
C ASN A 60 -11.96 -15.03 2.30
N TYR A 61 -11.86 -14.16 1.30
CA TYR A 61 -13.04 -13.58 0.68
C TYR A 61 -13.75 -14.62 -0.22
N PRO A 62 -15.07 -14.87 -0.05
CA PRO A 62 -15.74 -15.95 -0.77
C PRO A 62 -15.58 -15.89 -2.29
N GLY A 63 -14.88 -16.87 -2.86
CA GLY A 63 -14.65 -16.97 -4.31
C GLY A 63 -13.43 -16.19 -4.81
N ALA A 64 -12.56 -15.69 -3.92
CA ALA A 64 -11.30 -15.04 -4.27
C ALA A 64 -10.13 -15.64 -3.48
N THR A 65 -8.91 -15.56 -4.03
CA THR A 65 -7.68 -15.97 -3.34
C THR A 65 -7.14 -14.87 -2.41
N VAL A 66 -7.99 -13.94 -2.00
CA VAL A 66 -7.60 -12.72 -1.29
C VAL A 66 -8.16 -12.78 0.13
N ASP A 67 -7.28 -12.54 1.10
CA ASP A 67 -7.61 -12.60 2.52
C ASP A 67 -7.87 -11.19 3.08
N TYR A 68 -8.80 -11.08 4.03
CA TYR A 68 -8.99 -9.91 4.88
C TYR A 68 -8.86 -10.31 6.34
N SER A 69 -8.50 -9.37 7.21
CA SER A 69 -8.43 -9.62 8.65
C SER A 69 -9.45 -8.77 9.38
N ILE A 70 -10.14 -9.34 10.37
CA ILE A 70 -11.09 -8.61 11.21
C ILE A 70 -10.80 -8.88 12.69
N GLY A 71 -10.77 -7.82 13.47
CA GLY A 71 -10.49 -7.88 14.91
C GLY A 71 -11.22 -6.79 15.65
N LYS A 72 -11.42 -6.97 16.96
CA LYS A 72 -11.96 -5.92 17.82
C LYS A 72 -10.84 -5.00 18.28
N THR A 73 -11.15 -3.72 18.44
CA THR A 73 -10.23 -2.77 19.07
C THR A 73 -9.76 -3.26 20.44
N HIS A 74 -8.50 -3.01 20.76
CA HIS A 74 -7.90 -3.42 22.02
C HIS A 74 -8.55 -2.70 23.21
N ASP A 75 -8.75 -3.41 24.33
CA ASP A 75 -9.48 -2.92 25.52
C ASP A 75 -8.92 -1.59 26.07
N ARG A 76 -7.63 -1.33 25.85
CA ARG A 76 -6.93 -0.09 26.26
C ARG A 76 -7.58 1.20 25.73
N TYR A 77 -8.30 1.11 24.61
CA TYR A 77 -8.95 2.27 24.01
C TYR A 77 -10.36 2.52 24.56
N GLY A 78 -10.86 1.68 25.49
CA GLY A 78 -12.17 1.85 26.11
C GLY A 78 -13.37 1.70 25.17
N VAL A 79 -13.13 1.26 23.93
CA VAL A 79 -14.15 1.04 22.90
C VAL A 79 -13.96 -0.33 22.26
N GLN A 80 -15.08 -0.98 21.94
CA GLN A 80 -15.14 -2.27 21.25
C GLN A 80 -15.81 -2.08 19.90
N VAL A 81 -15.02 -1.86 18.85
CA VAL A 81 -15.48 -1.75 17.46
C VAL A 81 -14.78 -2.82 16.63
N ASN A 82 -15.51 -3.43 15.71
CA ASN A 82 -14.92 -4.33 14.72
C ASN A 82 -14.13 -3.49 13.71
N VAL A 83 -12.85 -3.79 13.56
CA VAL A 83 -11.96 -3.18 12.57
C VAL A 83 -11.63 -4.23 11.53
N MET A 84 -11.79 -3.89 10.26
CA MET A 84 -11.43 -4.74 9.13
C MET A 84 -10.21 -4.19 8.41
N ASP A 85 -9.17 -5.00 8.24
CA ASP A 85 -8.06 -4.75 7.33
C ASP A 85 -8.43 -5.25 5.93
N THR A 86 -8.64 -4.33 4.98
CA THR A 86 -8.92 -4.70 3.58
C THR A 86 -7.63 -4.98 2.82
N PRO A 87 -7.68 -5.66 1.67
CA PRO A 87 -6.57 -5.67 0.72
C PRO A 87 -6.16 -4.24 0.32
N GLY A 88 -4.91 -4.08 -0.12
CA GLY A 88 -4.42 -2.80 -0.59
C GLY A 88 -5.10 -2.38 -1.88
N THR A 89 -5.59 -1.15 -1.96
CA THR A 89 -6.20 -0.59 -3.18
C THR A 89 -5.64 0.80 -3.48
N TYR A 90 -5.49 1.14 -4.75
CA TYR A 90 -5.12 2.50 -5.17
C TYR A 90 -6.33 3.34 -5.60
N SER A 91 -7.46 2.70 -5.88
CA SER A 91 -8.65 3.36 -6.44
C SER A 91 -9.93 2.61 -6.07
N LEU A 92 -11.04 3.34 -5.98
CA LEU A 92 -12.38 2.75 -5.91
C LEU A 92 -12.95 2.34 -7.28
N ASN A 93 -12.21 2.56 -8.37
CA ASN A 93 -12.53 1.97 -9.68
C ASN A 93 -11.73 0.66 -9.81
N PRO A 94 -12.30 -0.50 -9.44
CA PRO A 94 -11.54 -1.74 -9.37
C PRO A 94 -11.07 -2.20 -10.75
N LYS A 95 -9.76 -2.34 -10.93
CA LYS A 95 -9.11 -2.87 -12.12
C LYS A 95 -8.41 -4.21 -11.86
N SER A 96 -8.34 -4.65 -10.61
CA SER A 96 -7.71 -5.91 -10.20
C SER A 96 -8.60 -6.72 -9.23
N PRO A 97 -8.36 -8.04 -9.07
CA PRO A 97 -9.10 -8.87 -8.12
C PRO A 97 -9.09 -8.34 -6.68
N ASP A 98 -7.94 -7.86 -6.20
CA ASP A 98 -7.78 -7.30 -4.85
C ASP A 98 -8.62 -6.04 -4.64
N GLU A 99 -8.72 -5.20 -5.68
CA GLU A 99 -9.55 -3.99 -5.66
C GLU A 99 -11.05 -4.34 -5.73
N VAL A 100 -11.44 -5.36 -6.51
CA VAL A 100 -12.82 -5.87 -6.52
C VAL A 100 -13.21 -6.38 -5.13
N VAL A 101 -12.32 -7.13 -4.49
CA VAL A 101 -12.54 -7.65 -3.13
C VAL A 101 -12.66 -6.51 -2.13
N THR A 102 -11.78 -5.52 -2.19
CA THR A 102 -11.83 -4.34 -1.31
C THR A 102 -13.14 -3.57 -1.49
N PHE A 103 -13.57 -3.35 -2.73
CA PHE A 103 -14.85 -2.72 -3.06
C PHE A 103 -16.02 -3.50 -2.45
N GLN A 104 -16.08 -4.82 -2.66
CA GLN A 104 -17.16 -5.64 -2.09
C GLN A 104 -17.11 -5.66 -0.55
N ALA A 105 -15.92 -5.67 0.05
CA ALA A 105 -15.74 -5.70 1.50
C ALA A 105 -16.26 -4.42 2.18
N ILE A 106 -16.10 -3.25 1.56
CA ILE A 106 -16.52 -1.99 2.18
C ILE A 106 -17.97 -1.62 1.88
N PHE A 107 -18.53 -2.04 0.74
CA PHE A 107 -19.90 -1.70 0.34
C PHE A 107 -20.92 -2.79 0.70
N ASN A 108 -20.57 -4.06 0.53
CA ASN A 108 -21.54 -5.17 0.53
C ASN A 108 -20.96 -6.43 1.21
N HIS A 109 -20.33 -6.27 2.38
CA HIS A 109 -19.80 -7.42 3.10
C HIS A 109 -20.93 -8.37 3.51
N LYS A 110 -20.84 -9.65 3.15
CA LYS A 110 -21.93 -10.63 3.37
C LYS A 110 -22.36 -10.75 4.84
N THR A 111 -21.43 -10.57 5.77
CA THR A 111 -21.68 -10.73 7.22
C THR A 111 -21.95 -9.39 7.93
N PHE A 112 -21.32 -8.31 7.48
CA PHE A 112 -21.27 -7.04 8.24
C PHE A 112 -21.95 -5.87 7.51
N GLY A 113 -22.39 -6.07 6.26
CA GLY A 113 -22.98 -5.03 5.43
C GLY A 113 -21.95 -4.03 4.91
N ALA A 114 -22.38 -2.78 4.72
CA ALA A 114 -21.50 -1.67 4.37
C ALA A 114 -20.70 -1.21 5.60
N ALA A 115 -19.47 -0.75 5.38
CA ALA A 115 -18.66 -0.12 6.42
C ALA A 115 -19.35 1.14 6.93
N LYS A 116 -19.41 1.31 8.26
CA LYS A 116 -20.00 2.51 8.87
C LYS A 116 -19.09 3.74 8.74
N LEU A 117 -17.79 3.51 8.74
CA LEU A 117 -16.76 4.53 8.62
C LEU A 117 -15.51 3.91 8.00
N ILE A 118 -14.79 4.70 7.22
CA ILE A 118 -13.52 4.31 6.61
C ILE A 118 -12.38 5.06 7.28
N ILE A 119 -11.37 4.35 7.76
CA ILE A 119 -10.08 4.93 8.07
C ILE A 119 -9.24 4.81 6.80
N ALA A 120 -9.11 5.93 6.08
CA ALA A 120 -8.23 6.00 4.92
C ALA A 120 -6.78 6.08 5.41
N VAL A 121 -5.91 5.19 4.95
CA VAL A 121 -4.51 5.11 5.39
C VAL A 121 -3.58 5.57 4.27
N ALA A 122 -2.90 6.69 4.48
CA ALA A 122 -1.96 7.27 3.53
C ALA A 122 -0.57 7.46 4.15
N ASP A 123 0.48 7.16 3.41
CA ASP A 123 1.88 7.44 3.75
C ASP A 123 2.21 8.90 3.42
N ALA A 124 2.77 9.59 4.41
CA ALA A 124 3.20 10.97 4.31
C ALA A 124 4.18 11.25 3.15
N THR A 125 5.02 10.28 2.76
CA THR A 125 6.02 10.46 1.70
C THR A 125 5.42 10.39 0.28
N HIS A 126 4.23 9.81 0.14
CA HIS A 126 3.53 9.62 -1.14
C HIS A 126 2.13 10.26 -1.16
N LEU A 127 1.93 11.29 -0.34
CA LEU A 127 0.62 11.87 -0.03
C LEU A 127 -0.21 12.22 -1.28
N ALA A 128 0.37 12.92 -2.27
CA ALA A 128 -0.37 13.36 -3.46
C ALA A 128 -1.11 12.22 -4.20
N ARG A 129 -0.45 11.08 -4.35
CA ARG A 129 -1.03 9.91 -5.03
C ARG A 129 -2.09 9.24 -4.15
N GLN A 130 -1.80 9.10 -2.86
CA GLN A 130 -2.64 8.32 -1.95
C GLN A 130 -3.89 9.08 -1.48
N LEU A 131 -3.89 10.41 -1.51
CA LEU A 131 -5.07 11.23 -1.26
C LEU A 131 -6.18 11.05 -2.31
N LEU A 132 -5.87 10.51 -3.48
CA LEU A 132 -6.86 10.22 -4.52
C LEU A 132 -7.93 9.26 -3.98
N LEU A 133 -7.50 8.18 -3.33
CA LEU A 133 -8.38 7.18 -2.75
C LEU A 133 -9.23 7.77 -1.62
N THR A 134 -8.66 8.62 -0.77
CA THR A 134 -9.40 9.33 0.29
C THR A 134 -10.55 10.17 -0.28
N ARG A 135 -10.29 10.92 -1.37
CA ARG A 135 -11.32 11.71 -2.04
C ARG A 135 -12.40 10.83 -2.66
N GLN A 136 -12.03 9.72 -3.31
CA GLN A 136 -13.00 8.78 -3.87
C GLN A 136 -13.90 8.16 -2.79
N LEU A 137 -13.34 7.77 -1.64
CA LEU A 137 -14.09 7.23 -0.51
C LEU A 137 -15.09 8.24 0.05
N ARG A 138 -14.65 9.49 0.23
CA ARG A 138 -15.53 10.58 0.65
C ARG A 138 -16.64 10.86 -0.37
N ASP A 139 -16.29 10.96 -1.66
CA ASP A 139 -17.25 11.25 -2.74
C ASP A 139 -18.24 10.08 -2.95
N ALA A 140 -17.85 8.85 -2.57
CA ALA A 140 -18.75 7.70 -2.49
C ALA A 140 -19.74 7.76 -1.29
N GLY A 141 -19.62 8.78 -0.45
CA GLY A 141 -20.53 9.03 0.68
C GLY A 141 -20.11 8.35 1.98
N PHE A 142 -18.93 7.72 2.03
CA PHE A 142 -18.44 7.17 3.30
C PHE A 142 -18.05 8.31 4.25
N PRO A 143 -18.35 8.18 5.55
CA PRO A 143 -17.65 8.91 6.59
C PRO A 143 -16.20 8.46 6.60
N VAL A 144 -15.25 9.39 6.45
CA VAL A 144 -13.82 9.08 6.34
C VAL A 144 -13.06 9.76 7.46
N VAL A 145 -12.06 9.07 8.02
CA VAL A 145 -10.98 9.67 8.82
C VAL A 145 -9.66 9.30 8.14
N LEU A 146 -8.80 10.29 7.87
CA LEU A 146 -7.50 10.07 7.23
C LEU A 146 -6.42 9.84 8.29
N ALA A 147 -5.87 8.64 8.33
CA ALA A 147 -4.67 8.31 9.09
C ALA A 147 -3.43 8.49 8.19
N VAL A 148 -2.65 9.54 8.45
CA VAL A 148 -1.37 9.77 7.75
C VAL A 148 -0.24 9.10 8.50
N THR A 149 0.25 7.99 7.96
CA THR A 149 1.32 7.16 8.54
C THR A 149 2.70 7.68 8.13
N MET A 150 3.74 7.04 8.68
CA MET A 150 5.15 7.35 8.40
C MET A 150 5.50 8.82 8.69
N SER A 151 4.84 9.41 9.68
CA SER A 151 5.13 10.79 10.12
C SER A 151 6.55 10.96 10.71
N ASP A 152 7.20 9.86 11.10
CA ASP A 152 8.61 9.80 11.48
C ASP A 152 9.55 10.07 10.30
N LEU A 153 9.21 9.61 9.08
CA LEU A 153 10.00 9.92 7.88
C LEU A 153 9.94 11.40 7.52
N LEU A 154 8.79 12.07 7.74
CA LEU A 154 8.71 13.52 7.61
C LEU A 154 9.70 14.21 8.56
N LYS A 155 9.78 13.75 9.83
CA LYS A 155 10.74 14.30 10.80
C LYS A 155 12.19 14.05 10.37
N GLU A 156 12.50 12.87 9.83
CA GLU A 156 13.83 12.55 9.27
C GLU A 156 14.20 13.48 8.11
N HIS A 157 13.23 13.73 7.21
CA HIS A 157 13.36 14.69 6.11
C HIS A 157 13.23 16.16 6.55
N ARG A 158 12.97 16.41 7.84
CA ARG A 158 12.77 17.73 8.45
C ARG A 158 11.67 18.50 7.75
N GLU A 159 10.57 17.82 7.52
CA GLU A 159 9.34 18.34 6.94
C GLU A 159 8.22 18.21 7.98
N ILE A 160 7.28 19.14 7.93
CA ILE A 160 6.11 19.18 8.80
C ILE A 160 4.89 19.11 7.89
N LEU A 161 3.92 18.28 8.29
CA LEU A 161 2.61 18.24 7.65
C LEU A 161 1.67 19.22 8.37
N ASP A 162 1.13 20.17 7.62
CA ASP A 162 0.01 21.01 8.05
C ASP A 162 -1.29 20.21 8.01
N VAL A 163 -1.60 19.57 9.14
CA VAL A 163 -2.77 18.71 9.33
C VAL A 163 -4.07 19.52 9.20
N ASP A 164 -4.09 20.76 9.68
CA ASP A 164 -5.30 21.60 9.70
C ASP A 164 -5.71 22.01 8.29
N THR A 165 -4.74 22.46 7.48
CA THR A 165 -4.99 22.79 6.07
C THR A 165 -5.38 21.55 5.28
N LEU A 166 -4.69 20.41 5.49
CA LEU A 166 -5.03 19.16 4.82
C LEU A 166 -6.45 18.69 5.17
N SER A 167 -6.84 18.79 6.44
CA SER A 167 -8.16 18.39 6.91
C SER A 167 -9.26 19.26 6.32
N LYS A 168 -9.05 20.58 6.25
CA LYS A 168 -10.01 21.53 5.65
C LYS A 168 -10.18 21.31 4.15
N GLU A 169 -9.09 21.13 3.41
CA GLU A 169 -9.11 20.95 1.95
C GLU A 169 -9.73 19.61 1.54
N LEU A 170 -9.63 18.58 2.38
CA LEU A 170 -10.26 17.28 2.15
C LEU A 170 -11.66 17.16 2.74
N ASP A 171 -12.08 18.06 3.62
CA ASP A 171 -13.30 17.95 4.44
C ASP A 171 -13.36 16.60 5.18
N VAL A 172 -12.23 16.19 5.75
CA VAL A 172 -12.03 14.90 6.41
C VAL A 172 -11.12 15.12 7.63
N PRO A 173 -11.41 14.56 8.82
CA PRO A 173 -10.50 14.61 9.95
C PRO A 173 -9.18 13.90 9.63
N VAL A 174 -8.05 14.53 9.95
CA VAL A 174 -6.71 14.00 9.66
C VAL A 174 -5.96 13.75 10.96
N VAL A 175 -5.36 12.57 11.10
CA VAL A 175 -4.57 12.18 12.26
C VAL A 175 -3.21 11.65 11.80
N LEU A 176 -2.14 12.18 12.39
CA LEU A 176 -0.78 11.68 12.18
C LEU A 176 -0.55 10.41 13.01
N ILE A 177 -0.01 9.38 12.38
CA ILE A 177 0.38 8.13 13.02
C ILE A 177 1.91 7.97 12.93
N ASP A 178 2.53 7.73 14.07
CA ASP A 178 3.91 7.27 14.15
C ASP A 178 3.91 5.74 14.06
N GLY A 179 4.34 5.21 12.92
CA GLY A 179 4.26 3.77 12.64
C GLY A 179 5.16 2.93 13.56
N ARG A 180 6.24 3.50 14.10
CA ARG A 180 7.24 2.79 14.92
C ARG A 180 6.84 2.75 16.38
N LEU A 181 6.35 3.87 16.90
CA LEU A 181 6.04 4.02 18.33
C LEU A 181 4.54 3.88 18.64
N GLY A 182 3.69 3.79 17.62
CA GLY A 182 2.23 3.77 17.80
C GLY A 182 1.67 5.11 18.26
N GLY A 183 2.44 6.18 18.13
CA GLY A 183 2.01 7.54 18.47
C GLY A 183 0.83 7.97 17.58
N GLY A 184 -0.15 8.64 18.18
CA GLY A 184 -1.33 9.14 17.47
C GLY A 184 -2.46 8.13 17.26
N VAL A 185 -2.28 6.85 17.60
CA VAL A 185 -3.35 5.84 17.47
C VAL A 185 -4.52 6.14 18.43
N GLU A 186 -4.27 6.62 19.64
CA GLU A 186 -5.34 7.06 20.57
C GLU A 186 -6.12 8.25 20.00
N ASN A 187 -5.43 9.23 19.41
CA ASN A 187 -6.07 10.36 18.73
C ASN A 187 -6.95 9.88 17.55
N LEU A 188 -6.49 8.86 16.82
CA LEU A 188 -7.26 8.26 15.73
C LEU A 188 -8.54 7.60 16.26
N VAL A 189 -8.45 6.86 17.36
CA VAL A 189 -9.66 6.26 17.99
C VAL A 189 -10.63 7.35 18.40
N HIS A 190 -10.16 8.44 19.03
CA HIS A 190 -11.01 9.57 19.41
C HIS A 190 -11.66 10.27 18.20
N ALA A 191 -10.92 10.45 17.10
CA ALA A 191 -11.47 11.00 15.86
C ALA A 191 -12.56 10.10 15.27
N VAL A 192 -12.32 8.78 15.24
CA VAL A 192 -13.29 7.79 14.78
C VAL A 192 -14.54 7.78 15.66
N GLN A 193 -14.40 7.80 16.98
CA GLN A 193 -15.54 7.89 17.90
C GLN A 193 -16.36 9.16 17.68
N SER A 194 -15.69 10.29 17.48
CA SER A 194 -16.33 11.59 17.26
C SER A 194 -17.14 11.60 15.96
N GLU A 195 -16.57 11.08 14.87
CA GLU A 195 -17.29 10.93 13.60
C GLU A 195 -18.43 9.91 13.72
N MET A 196 -18.23 8.77 14.39
CA MET A 196 -19.31 7.80 14.62
C MET A 196 -20.49 8.42 15.40
N ALA A 197 -20.21 9.20 16.44
CA ALA A 197 -21.25 9.90 17.21
C ALA A 197 -21.98 10.95 16.36
N ARG A 198 -21.28 11.64 15.46
CA ARG A 198 -21.88 12.60 14.52
C ARG A 198 -22.89 11.93 13.59
N LEU A 199 -22.61 10.71 13.15
CA LEU A 199 -23.49 9.91 12.27
C LEU A 199 -24.79 9.46 12.97
N GLU A 200 -24.78 9.30 14.29
CA GLU A 200 -25.98 8.98 15.06
C GLU A 200 -26.95 10.16 15.13
N ILE A 201 -26.43 11.39 15.10
CA ILE A 201 -27.20 12.63 15.18
C ILE A 201 -27.67 13.07 13.79
N THR A 202 -26.80 12.98 12.79
CA THR A 202 -27.12 13.27 11.38
C THR A 202 -26.86 12.00 10.58
N PRO A 203 -27.91 11.23 10.22
CA PRO A 203 -27.72 10.06 9.37
C PRO A 203 -27.01 10.51 8.09
N ALA A 204 -25.80 9.99 7.85
CA ALA A 204 -25.14 10.23 6.58
C ALA A 204 -26.08 9.83 5.44
N GLY A 205 -25.97 10.53 4.30
CA GLY A 205 -26.62 10.08 3.07
C GLY A 205 -26.33 8.59 2.87
N HIS A 206 -27.33 7.81 2.46
CA HIS A 206 -27.18 6.36 2.31
C HIS A 206 -25.95 6.08 1.44
N VAL A 207 -24.95 5.38 2.01
CA VAL A 207 -23.83 4.81 1.27
C VAL A 207 -24.44 3.85 0.26
N ASP A 208 -24.39 4.21 -1.02
CA ASP A 208 -25.00 3.44 -2.09
C ASP A 208 -23.96 3.16 -3.17
N ALA A 209 -23.55 1.90 -3.25
CA ALA A 209 -22.63 1.41 -4.27
C ALA A 209 -23.11 1.72 -5.69
N ASN A 210 -24.43 1.79 -5.91
CA ASN A 210 -25.02 2.09 -7.23
C ASN A 210 -25.01 3.59 -7.58
N ARG A 211 -24.77 4.47 -6.60
CA ARG A 211 -24.61 5.92 -6.83
C ARG A 211 -23.16 6.32 -7.09
N MET A 212 -22.22 5.40 -6.89
CA MET A 212 -20.82 5.64 -7.20
C MET A 212 -20.65 5.72 -8.72
N GLN A 213 -20.45 6.93 -9.23
CA GLN A 213 -19.95 7.11 -10.59
C GLN A 213 -18.44 6.83 -10.58
N ALA A 214 -18.04 5.83 -11.38
CA ALA A 214 -16.63 5.59 -11.62
C ALA A 214 -15.98 6.88 -12.15
N TRP A 215 -14.89 7.31 -11.53
CA TRP A 215 -14.19 8.51 -12.00
C TRP A 215 -13.61 8.27 -13.39
N THR A 216 -13.76 9.22 -14.30
CA THR A 216 -13.10 9.16 -15.61
C THR A 216 -11.60 9.36 -15.46
N ASP A 217 -10.82 8.92 -16.46
CA ASP A 217 -9.36 9.08 -16.43
C ASP A 217 -8.98 10.58 -16.37
N GLU A 218 -9.74 11.47 -17.03
CA GLU A 218 -9.52 12.93 -16.93
C GLU A 218 -9.76 13.46 -15.51
N ARG A 219 -10.81 12.97 -14.82
CA ARG A 219 -11.08 13.38 -13.44
C ARG A 219 -9.99 12.90 -12.49
N VAL A 220 -9.47 11.70 -12.71
CA VAL A 220 -8.34 11.14 -11.94
C VAL A 220 -7.09 12.00 -12.15
N GLU A 221 -6.75 12.35 -13.40
CA GLU A 221 -5.60 13.21 -13.71
C GLU A 221 -5.74 14.59 -13.05
N GLN A 222 -6.92 15.21 -13.16
CA GLN A 222 -7.19 16.49 -12.53
C GLN A 222 -7.02 16.41 -11.00
N ALA A 223 -7.60 15.39 -10.37
CA ALA A 223 -7.49 15.22 -8.92
C ALA A 223 -6.04 14.95 -8.47
N LEU A 224 -5.25 14.23 -9.26
CA LEU A 224 -3.82 14.03 -8.99
C LEU A 224 -3.03 15.34 -9.09
N ALA A 225 -3.36 16.20 -10.06
CA ALA A 225 -2.76 17.52 -10.18
C ALA A 225 -3.10 18.40 -8.96
N GLU A 226 -4.38 18.44 -8.57
CA GLU A 226 -4.86 19.14 -7.36
C GLU A 226 -4.16 18.61 -6.11
N ASN A 227 -4.08 17.29 -5.94
CA ASN A 227 -3.41 16.66 -4.79
C ASN A 227 -1.91 16.93 -4.77
N THR A 228 -1.27 17.08 -5.94
CA THR A 228 0.15 17.42 -6.04
C THR A 228 0.42 18.86 -5.62
N VAL A 229 -0.51 19.78 -5.91
CA VAL A 229 -0.45 21.16 -5.40
C VAL A 229 -0.69 21.15 -3.90
N LEU A 230 -1.74 20.47 -3.43
CA LEU A 230 -2.09 20.36 -2.03
C LEU A 230 -0.93 19.79 -1.20
N SER A 231 -0.34 18.67 -1.63
CA SER A 231 0.77 18.03 -0.92
C SER A 231 1.98 18.95 -0.76
N LYS A 232 2.32 19.74 -1.78
CA LYS A 232 3.41 20.74 -1.71
C LYS A 232 3.08 21.90 -0.79
N THR A 233 1.81 22.25 -0.64
CA THR A 233 1.36 23.31 0.26
C THR A 233 1.36 22.84 1.72
N VAL A 234 0.91 21.60 1.98
CA VAL A 234 0.78 21.09 3.36
C VAL A 234 2.07 20.46 3.88
N VAL A 235 2.96 19.95 3.02
CA VAL A 235 4.27 19.43 3.44
C VAL A 235 5.30 20.54 3.27
N GLN A 236 5.70 21.14 4.39
CA GLN A 236 6.62 22.28 4.40
C GLN A 236 7.93 21.93 5.10
N PRO A 237 9.07 22.48 4.66
CA PRO A 237 10.33 22.33 5.40
C PRO A 237 10.20 22.90 6.80
N ASP A 238 10.71 22.18 7.81
CA ASP A 238 10.84 22.67 9.18
C ASP A 238 11.89 23.78 9.24
N THR A 239 11.42 24.99 8.97
CA THR A 239 12.22 26.23 8.95
C THR A 239 12.65 26.70 10.34
N LYS A 240 12.11 26.11 11.41
CA LYS A 240 12.44 26.50 12.80
C LYS A 240 13.72 25.84 13.32
N SER A 241 14.25 24.81 12.65
CA SER A 241 15.50 24.17 13.10
C SER A 241 16.74 24.93 12.62
N VAL A 242 17.67 25.25 13.53
CA VAL A 242 19.00 25.88 13.28
C VAL A 242 19.82 25.17 12.18
N TYR A 243 19.49 23.92 11.88
CA TYR A 243 20.14 23.06 10.90
C TYR A 243 19.50 23.10 9.49
N ALA A 244 18.30 23.67 9.32
CA ALA A 244 17.62 23.81 8.03
C ALA A 244 18.46 24.60 7.00
N LYS A 245 19.28 25.53 7.49
CA LYS A 245 20.20 26.34 6.66
C LYS A 245 21.35 25.54 6.05
N LYS A 246 21.77 24.42 6.68
CA LYS A 246 22.86 23.56 6.16
C LYS A 246 22.34 22.56 5.13
N LEU A 247 21.10 22.09 5.29
CA LEU A 247 20.45 21.16 4.37
C LEU A 247 19.98 21.83 3.08
N SER A 248 19.52 23.09 3.13
CA SER A 248 19.19 23.86 1.91
C SER A 248 20.38 23.93 0.95
N THR A 249 21.59 24.14 1.50
CA THR A 249 22.84 24.14 0.72
C THR A 249 23.15 22.77 0.11
N ALA A 250 22.89 21.68 0.84
CA ALA A 250 23.09 20.31 0.33
C ALA A 250 22.07 19.95 -0.78
N ARG A 251 20.78 20.21 -0.56
CA ARG A 251 19.72 20.04 -1.58
C ARG A 251 20.00 20.87 -2.82
N GLU A 252 20.55 22.08 -2.68
CA GLU A 252 20.91 22.93 -3.81
C GLU A 252 22.09 22.37 -4.62
N ARG A 253 23.09 21.76 -3.95
CA ARG A 253 24.19 21.06 -4.62
C ARG A 253 23.70 19.82 -5.36
N THR A 254 22.88 18.98 -4.73
CA THR A 254 22.29 17.80 -5.39
C THR A 254 21.47 18.21 -6.61
N ARG A 255 20.62 19.25 -6.50
CA ARG A 255 19.84 19.78 -7.63
C ARG A 255 20.71 20.33 -8.77
N LYS A 256 21.85 20.95 -8.47
CA LYS A 256 22.79 21.43 -9.49
C LYS A 256 23.45 20.27 -10.21
N LEU A 257 23.84 19.23 -9.49
CA LEU A 257 24.43 18.01 -10.06
C LEU A 257 23.40 17.28 -10.93
N ASP A 258 22.20 17.07 -10.40
CA ASP A 258 21.11 16.35 -11.07
C ASP A 258 20.68 17.05 -12.37
N ARG A 259 20.70 18.39 -12.38
CA ARG A 259 20.46 19.18 -13.60
C ARG A 259 21.49 18.92 -14.69
N VAL A 260 22.76 18.74 -14.34
CA VAL A 260 23.83 18.47 -15.31
C VAL A 260 23.77 17.02 -15.78
N LEU A 261 23.54 16.08 -14.85
CA LEU A 261 23.46 14.65 -15.14
C LEU A 261 22.23 14.29 -15.99
N MET A 262 21.08 14.91 -15.74
CA MET A 262 19.84 14.67 -16.49
C MET A 262 19.66 15.58 -17.71
N HIS A 263 20.67 16.37 -18.06
CA HIS A 263 20.58 17.22 -19.26
C HIS A 263 20.60 16.35 -20.52
N PRO A 264 19.73 16.59 -21.52
CA PRO A 264 19.58 15.71 -22.69
C PRO A 264 20.88 15.52 -23.50
N VAL A 265 21.74 16.53 -23.57
CA VAL A 265 23.05 16.46 -24.28
C VAL A 265 24.21 16.12 -23.33
N PHE A 266 24.46 16.93 -22.29
CA PHE A 266 25.56 16.69 -21.35
C PHE A 266 25.43 15.38 -20.57
N GLY A 267 24.20 14.97 -20.23
CA GLY A 267 23.94 13.70 -19.56
C GLY A 267 24.36 12.51 -20.42
N LEU A 268 24.09 12.54 -21.74
CA LEU A 268 24.52 11.49 -22.67
C LEU A 268 26.06 11.42 -22.77
N ILE A 269 26.73 12.57 -22.86
CA ILE A 269 28.20 12.63 -22.92
C ILE A 269 28.82 12.06 -21.63
N ILE A 270 28.30 12.47 -20.47
CA ILE A 270 28.77 11.99 -19.16
C ILE A 270 28.51 10.49 -19.02
N PHE A 271 27.34 10.01 -19.45
CA PHE A 271 26.99 8.61 -19.43
C PHE A 271 27.97 7.76 -20.26
N VAL A 272 28.25 8.17 -21.51
CA VAL A 272 29.20 7.48 -22.38
C VAL A 272 30.61 7.50 -21.78
N ALA A 273 31.06 8.62 -21.23
CA ALA A 273 32.36 8.72 -20.57
C ALA A 273 32.46 7.80 -19.35
N LEU A 274 31.41 7.74 -18.53
CA LEU A 274 31.38 6.90 -17.32
C LEU A 274 31.32 5.42 -17.67
N MET A 275 30.53 5.04 -18.68
CA MET A 275 30.52 3.68 -19.23
C MET A 275 31.87 3.28 -19.82
N GLY A 276 32.51 4.17 -20.57
CA GLY A 276 33.84 3.95 -21.13
C GLY A 276 34.89 3.75 -20.02
N LEU A 277 34.86 4.59 -18.99
CA LEU A 277 35.75 4.47 -17.83
C LEU A 277 35.53 3.14 -17.11
N LEU A 278 34.27 2.75 -16.89
CA LEU A 278 33.92 1.48 -16.26
C LEU A 278 34.49 0.31 -17.07
N PHE A 279 34.29 0.31 -18.39
CA PHE A 279 34.84 -0.72 -19.28
C PHE A 279 36.36 -0.78 -19.19
N THR A 280 37.05 0.34 -19.39
CA THR A 280 38.53 0.39 -19.29
C THR A 280 39.02 -0.05 -17.92
N SER A 281 38.31 0.29 -16.85
CA SER A 281 38.66 -0.12 -15.49
C SER A 281 38.53 -1.63 -15.28
N ILE A 282 37.51 -2.27 -15.84
CA ILE A 282 37.33 -3.73 -15.73
C ILE A 282 38.49 -4.45 -16.43
N PHE A 283 38.79 -4.09 -17.69
CA PHE A 283 39.86 -4.74 -18.45
C PHE A 283 41.22 -4.45 -17.82
N SER A 284 41.49 -3.20 -17.45
CA SER A 284 42.76 -2.83 -16.81
C SER A 284 42.98 -3.53 -15.47
N ALA A 285 41.91 -3.80 -14.70
CA ALA A 285 42.02 -4.54 -13.44
C ALA A 285 42.15 -6.05 -13.68
N ALA A 286 41.54 -6.59 -14.73
CA ALA A 286 41.57 -8.01 -15.07
C ALA A 286 42.88 -8.43 -15.75
N THR A 287 43.51 -7.57 -16.57
CA THR A 287 44.72 -7.91 -17.35
C THR A 287 45.85 -8.50 -16.48
N PRO A 288 46.24 -7.91 -15.34
CA PRO A 288 47.30 -8.50 -14.51
C PRO A 288 46.98 -9.90 -13.97
N ALA A 289 45.69 -10.20 -13.75
CA ALA A 289 45.26 -11.52 -13.30
C ALA A 289 45.27 -12.54 -14.44
N MET A 290 44.85 -12.14 -15.65
CA MET A 290 44.95 -12.96 -16.86
C MET A 290 46.41 -13.28 -17.18
N ASP A 291 47.28 -12.26 -17.24
CA ASP A 291 48.70 -12.42 -17.53
C ASP A 291 49.41 -13.35 -16.52
N PHE A 292 49.00 -13.29 -15.25
CA PHE A 292 49.54 -14.17 -14.20
C PHE A 292 49.14 -15.64 -14.41
N ILE A 293 47.87 -15.89 -14.73
CA ILE A 293 47.34 -17.23 -15.01
C ILE A 293 48.00 -17.80 -16.27
N ASP A 294 48.08 -17.00 -17.33
CA ASP A 294 48.70 -17.37 -18.60
C ASP A 294 50.18 -17.72 -18.41
N GLY A 295 50.91 -16.93 -17.60
CA GLY A 295 52.30 -17.20 -17.25
C GLY A 295 52.49 -18.50 -16.45
N LEU A 296 51.59 -18.80 -15.51
CA LEU A 296 51.62 -20.05 -14.74
C LEU A 296 51.42 -21.27 -15.65
N PHE A 297 50.39 -21.25 -16.50
CA PHE A 297 50.09 -22.37 -17.40
C PHE A 297 51.15 -22.54 -18.47
N SER A 298 51.67 -21.43 -19.02
CA SER A 298 52.79 -21.46 -19.98
C SER A 298 54.05 -22.06 -19.36
N GLY A 299 54.41 -21.67 -18.13
CA GLY A 299 55.55 -22.26 -17.42
C GLY A 299 55.38 -23.74 -17.09
N MET A 300 54.16 -24.19 -16.79
CA MET A 300 53.85 -25.61 -16.61
C MET A 300 53.92 -26.40 -17.91
N ALA A 301 53.42 -25.86 -19.01
CA ALA A 301 53.48 -26.49 -20.32
C ALA A 301 54.93 -26.70 -20.78
N GLU A 302 55.79 -25.67 -20.63
CA GLU A 302 57.21 -25.75 -20.98
C GLU A 302 57.96 -26.80 -20.14
N LYS A 303 57.75 -26.81 -18.82
CA LYS A 303 58.35 -27.83 -17.94
C LYS A 303 57.88 -29.24 -18.26
N THR A 304 56.61 -29.40 -18.64
CA THR A 304 56.04 -30.69 -19.03
C THR A 304 56.66 -31.19 -20.34
N LEU A 305 56.81 -30.29 -21.32
CA LEU A 305 57.44 -30.61 -22.60
C LEU A 305 58.92 -30.98 -22.44
N ALA A 306 59.63 -30.36 -21.50
CA ALA A 306 61.03 -30.65 -21.21
C ALA A 306 61.28 -32.06 -20.63
N LEU A 307 60.28 -32.71 -20.04
CA LEU A 307 60.43 -34.05 -19.45
C LEU A 307 60.61 -35.16 -20.50
N ALA A 308 59.90 -35.07 -21.63
CA ALA A 308 60.04 -36.02 -22.73
C ALA A 308 59.54 -35.38 -24.04
N PRO A 309 60.37 -34.57 -24.72
CA PRO A 309 59.95 -33.73 -25.84
C PRO A 309 59.48 -34.51 -27.07
N THR A 310 59.86 -35.79 -27.21
CA THR A 310 59.47 -36.65 -28.33
C THR A 310 58.25 -37.52 -28.06
N ASN A 311 57.70 -37.52 -26.84
CA ASN A 311 56.55 -38.34 -26.48
C ASN A 311 55.24 -37.64 -26.90
N LEU A 312 54.46 -38.31 -27.75
CA LEU A 312 53.18 -37.80 -28.28
C LEU A 312 52.19 -37.41 -27.17
N PHE A 313 52.13 -38.18 -26.08
CA PHE A 313 51.23 -37.90 -24.95
C PHE A 313 51.66 -36.64 -24.20
N ILE A 314 52.97 -36.43 -24.02
CA ILE A 314 53.52 -35.25 -23.35
C ILE A 314 53.33 -33.99 -24.21
N GLN A 315 53.51 -34.11 -25.52
CA GLN A 315 53.21 -33.02 -26.46
C GLN A 315 51.71 -32.67 -26.47
N PHE A 316 50.83 -33.67 -26.43
CA PHE A 316 49.38 -33.46 -26.33
C PHE A 316 49.01 -32.77 -25.02
N LEU A 317 49.58 -33.20 -23.89
CA LEU A 317 49.29 -32.62 -22.58
C LEU A 317 49.78 -31.16 -22.48
N ALA A 318 51.02 -30.89 -22.91
CA ALA A 318 51.63 -29.56 -22.84
C ALA A 318 50.98 -28.57 -23.83
N ASN A 319 50.91 -28.92 -25.12
CA ASN A 319 50.46 -28.00 -26.17
C ASN A 319 48.94 -28.01 -26.38
N GLY A 320 48.26 -29.09 -25.99
CA GLY A 320 46.81 -29.22 -26.15
C GLY A 320 46.05 -28.78 -24.90
N VAL A 321 46.34 -29.40 -23.75
CA VAL A 321 45.56 -29.19 -22.52
C VAL A 321 46.07 -28.00 -21.73
N LEU A 322 47.37 -27.92 -21.43
CA LEU A 322 47.90 -26.86 -20.57
C LEU A 322 47.93 -25.49 -21.25
N ALA A 323 48.31 -25.43 -22.53
CA ALA A 323 48.31 -24.19 -23.30
C ALA A 323 46.91 -23.63 -23.55
N SER A 324 45.86 -24.47 -23.60
CA SER A 324 44.48 -23.99 -23.80
C SER A 324 43.83 -23.46 -22.53
N LEU A 325 44.28 -23.89 -21.34
CA LEU A 325 43.77 -23.40 -20.05
C LEU A 325 44.29 -22.01 -19.67
N GLY A 326 45.46 -21.62 -20.18
CA GLY A 326 46.04 -20.28 -20.01
C GLY A 326 45.81 -19.36 -21.20
N ALA A 327 44.70 -19.54 -21.93
CA ALA A 327 44.31 -18.69 -23.06
C ALA A 327 42.84 -18.23 -22.95
N VAL A 328 42.21 -18.46 -21.79
CA VAL A 328 40.79 -18.21 -21.50
C VAL A 328 40.63 -17.19 -20.40
#